data_AF-A0A2P6F9Y9-F1
#
_entry.id   AF-A0A2P6F9Y9-F1
#
_cell.length_a   1.000
_cell.length_b   1.000
_cell.length_c   1.000
_cell.angle_alpha   90.00
_cell.angle_beta   90.00
_cell.angle_gamma   90.00
#
_symmetry.space_group_name_H-M   'P 1'
#
loop_
_entity.id
_entity.type
_entity.pdbx_description
1 polymer ?
#
loop_
_entity_poly.entity_id
_entity_poly.type
_entity_poly.pdbx_seq_one_letter_code
_entity_poly.pdbx_strand_id
1 'polypeptide(L)' 'MNNNKFNTLNDREWLRLTGIKKSTFNKMLDILKLLK' A
#
# COMPACT_ATOMS: atom_id res chain seq x y z
N MET A 1 27.13 -3.54 3.47
CA MET A 1 26.01 -4.01 2.64
C MET A 1 24.74 -3.37 3.21
N ASN A 2 24.30 -2.24 2.64
CA ASN A 2 23.20 -1.46 3.21
C ASN A 2 21.88 -2.17 2.89
N ASN A 3 21.31 -2.83 3.89
CA ASN A 3 20.03 -3.52 3.81
C ASN A 3 18.88 -2.50 3.77
N ASN A 4 18.81 -1.68 2.72
CA ASN A 4 17.61 -0.89 2.39
C ASN A 4 16.54 -1.81 1.81
N LYS A 5 16.21 -2.88 2.54
CA LYS A 5 14.96 -3.60 2.34
C LYS A 5 13.91 -2.63 2.87
N PHE A 6 13.36 -1.80 1.98
CA PHE A 6 12.10 -1.11 2.22
C PHE A 6 11.14 -2.20 2.66
N ASN A 7 10.93 -2.33 3.98
CA ASN A 7 10.04 -3.33 4.53
C ASN A 7 8.67 -2.96 4.02
N THR A 8 8.24 -3.65 2.96
CA THR A 8 6.91 -3.47 2.40
C THR A 8 5.96 -3.84 3.52
N LEU A 9 5.23 -2.85 4.05
CA LEU A 9 4.27 -3.07 5.12
C LEU A 9 3.35 -4.22 4.74
N ASN A 10 3.30 -5.24 5.58
CA ASN A 10 2.36 -6.33 5.38
C ASN A 10 0.93 -5.82 5.58
N ASP A 11 -0.08 -6.59 5.14
CA ASP A 11 -1.47 -6.13 5.12
C ASP A 11 -2.01 -5.76 6.51
N ARG A 12 -1.54 -6.43 7.57
CA ARG A 12 -1.95 -6.16 8.95
C ARG A 12 -1.37 -4.85 9.45
N GLU A 13 -0.08 -4.62 9.22
CA GLU A 13 0.58 -3.35 9.59
C GLU A 13 -0.01 -2.18 8.81
N TRP A 14 -0.25 -2.38 7.51
CA TRP A 14 -0.92 -1.39 6.67
C TRP A 14 -2.30 -1.03 7.20
N LEU A 15 -3.14 -2.04 7.50
CA LEU A 15 -4.47 -1.81 8.02
C LEU A 15 -4.45 -1.10 9.37
N ARG A 16 -3.51 -1.45 10.26
CA ARG A 16 -3.36 -0.81 11.57
C ARG A 16 -2.96 0.67 11.45
N LEU A 17 -2.07 1.01 10.52
CA LEU A 17 -1.56 2.37 10.36
C LEU A 17 -2.52 3.28 9.60
N THR A 18 -3.16 2.76 8.56
CA THR A 18 -3.99 3.56 7.64
C THR A 18 -5.48 3.48 7.96
N GLY A 19 -5.92 2.46 8.70
CA GLY A 19 -7.34 2.14 8.88
C GLY A 19 -8.00 1.57 7.61
N ILE A 20 -7.25 1.37 6.52
CA ILE A 20 -7.78 0.98 5.21
C ILE A 20 -7.17 -0.36 4.81
N LYS A 21 -7.99 -1.26 4.23
CA LYS A 21 -7.48 -2.50 3.64
C LYS A 21 -6.61 -2.17 2.44
N LYS A 22 -5.44 -2.82 2.32
CA LYS A 22 -4.50 -2.60 1.22
C LYS A 22 -5.14 -2.83 -0.16
N SER A 23 -6.06 -3.79 -0.25
CA SER A 23 -6.85 -4.04 -1.47
C SER A 23 -7.74 -2.87 -1.88
N THR A 24 -8.33 -2.15 -0.92
CA THR A 24 -9.13 -0.94 -1.19
C THR A 24 -8.24 0.18 -1.72
N PHE A 25 -7.08 0.39 -1.10
CA PHE A 25 -6.11 1.37 -1.56
C PHE A 25 -5.61 1.08 -2.99
N ASN A 26 -5.30 -0.18 -3.30
CA ASN A 26 -4.87 -0.56 -4.65
C ASN A 26 -5.95 -0.28 -5.70
N LYS A 27 -7.23 -0.56 -5.41
CA LYS A 27 -8.34 -0.20 -6.31
C LYS A 27 -8.43 1.31 -6.56
N MET A 28 -8.21 2.13 -5.53
CA MET A 28 -8.18 3.59 -5.68
C MET A 28 -7.02 4.03 -6.58
N LEU A 29 -5.83 3.45 -6.41
CA LEU A 29 -4.70 3.73 -7.29
C LEU A 29 -4.98 3.34 -8.74
N ASP A 30 -5.65 2.22 -8.98
CA ASP A 30 -5.99 1.79 -10.34
C ASP A 30 -6.99 2.74 -10.99
N ILE A 31 -7.99 3.24 -10.25
CA ILE A 31 -8.89 4.30 -10.75
C ILE A 31 -8.12 5.57 -11.10
N LEU A 32 -7.19 6.01 -10.23
CA LEU A 32 -6.38 7.20 -10.47
C LEU A 32 -5.49 7.08 -11.71
N LYS A 33 -5.01 5.87 -12.05
CA LYS A 33 -4.24 5.63 -13.28
C LYS A 33 -5.09 5.72 -14.54
N LEU A 34 -6.38 5.37 -14.47
CA LEU A 34 -7.31 5.45 -15.59
C LEU A 34 -7.75 6.89 -15.92
N LEU A 35 -7.50 7.84 -15.02
CA LEU A 35 -7.79 9.26 -15.20
C LEU A 35 -6.63 10.05 -15.84
N LYS A 36 -5.55 9.36 -16.27
CA LYS A 36 -4.50 9.91 -17.12
C LYS A 36 -4.84 9.70 -18.59
#